data_AF-A0A7C4QEM7-F1
#
_entry.id   AF-A0A7C4QEM7-F1
#
_cell.length_a   1.000
_cell.length_b   1.000
_cell.length_c   1.000
_cell.angle_alpha   90.00
_cell.angle_beta   90.00
_cell.angle_gamma   90.00
#
_symmetry.space_group_name_H-M   'P 1'
#
loop_
_entity.id
_entity.type
_entity.pdbx_description
1 polymer ?
#
loop_
_entity_poly.entity_id
_entity_poly.type
_entity_poly.pdbx_seq_one_letter_code
_entity_poly.pdbx_strand_id
1 'polypeptide(L)'
;MDDLALFADDKRTLWDWRAALLDYLAGLRLTVHSQRAHPRPVAEGLPFLGFTVYPDHRRLKAKKVVSFRRRFTQRLAAFAAGTLTRDALDATVRGWINHVRYGDTWGLREAVLGGAVIPPAGR
;
A
#
# COMPACT_ATOMS: atom_id res chain seq x y z
N MET A 1 -9.10 11.32 -5.04
CA MET A 1 -8.18 10.17 -5.09
C MET A 1 -7.44 10.36 -6.38
N ASP A 2 -6.14 10.57 -6.28
CA ASP A 2 -5.40 11.32 -7.31
C ASP A 2 -4.31 10.45 -7.98
N ASP A 3 -4.33 9.13 -7.70
CA ASP A 3 -3.42 8.16 -8.27
C ASP A 3 -4.04 7.56 -9.56
N LEU A 4 -3.40 7.83 -10.70
CA LEU A 4 -3.76 7.26 -12.01
C LEU A 4 -2.59 6.46 -12.58
N ALA A 5 -2.89 5.34 -13.24
CA ALA A 5 -1.94 4.55 -14.01
C ALA A 5 -2.52 4.28 -15.41
N LEU A 6 -1.73 4.54 -16.45
CA LEU A 6 -2.07 4.29 -17.85
C LEU A 6 -1.16 3.20 -18.40
N PHE A 7 -1.69 2.34 -19.26
CA PHE A 7 -0.98 1.20 -19.86
C PHE A 7 -1.17 1.20 -21.37
N ALA A 8 -0.08 1.02 -22.10
CA ALA A 8 -0.08 0.81 -23.54
C ALA A 8 1.11 -0.08 -23.91
N ASP A 9 1.02 -0.74 -25.06
CA ASP A 9 2.05 -1.68 -25.54
C ASP A 9 3.26 -0.96 -26.16
N ASP A 10 3.14 0.33 -26.45
CA ASP A 10 4.23 1.15 -26.97
C ASP A 10 4.44 2.45 -26.18
N LYS A 11 5.69 2.89 -26.16
CA LYS A 11 6.12 4.08 -25.40
C LYS A 11 5.58 5.38 -25.99
N ARG A 12 5.32 5.45 -27.30
CA ARG A 12 4.89 6.67 -27.98
C ARG A 12 3.48 7.04 -27.53
N THR A 13 2.57 6.07 -27.53
CA THR A 13 1.20 6.25 -27.03
C THR A 13 1.17 6.81 -25.61
N LEU A 14 2.03 6.31 -24.71
CA LEU A 14 2.10 6.82 -23.33
C LEU A 14 2.59 8.27 -23.24
N TRP A 15 3.50 8.70 -24.11
CA TRP A 15 3.95 10.08 -24.17
C TRP A 15 2.87 11.02 -24.73
N ASP A 16 2.16 10.57 -25.76
CA ASP A 16 1.08 11.33 -26.37
C ASP A 16 -0.06 11.54 -25.34
N TRP A 17 -0.46 10.47 -24.63
CA TRP A 17 -1.44 10.57 -23.54
C TRP A 17 -0.97 11.46 -22.39
N ARG A 18 0.31 11.39 -22.02
CA ARG A 18 0.86 12.26 -20.98
C ARG A 18 0.74 13.73 -21.38
N ALA A 19 1.05 14.09 -22.63
CA ALA A 19 0.92 15.46 -23.11
C ALA A 19 -0.54 15.94 -23.03
N ALA A 20 -1.47 15.16 -23.60
CA ALA A 20 -2.89 15.47 -23.58
C ALA A 20 -3.46 15.61 -22.15
N LEU A 21 -3.03 14.74 -21.23
CA LEU A 21 -3.46 14.78 -19.84
C LEU A 21 -2.92 16.00 -19.09
N LEU A 22 -1.69 16.43 -19.36
CA LEU A 22 -1.13 17.66 -18.79
C LEU A 22 -1.90 18.89 -19.27
N ASP A 23 -2.22 18.99 -20.55
CA ASP A 23 -2.98 20.11 -21.12
C ASP A 23 -4.40 20.17 -20.54
N TYR A 24 -5.07 19.03 -20.44
CA TYR A 24 -6.40 18.94 -19.83
C TYR A 24 -6.40 19.37 -18.36
N LEU A 25 -5.44 18.86 -17.57
CA LEU A 25 -5.35 19.20 -16.14
C LEU A 25 -4.95 20.66 -15.91
N ALA A 26 -4.12 21.25 -16.78
CA ALA A 26 -3.80 22.67 -16.74
C ALA A 26 -5.06 23.54 -16.91
N GLY A 27 -6.00 23.15 -17.78
CA GLY A 27 -7.31 23.80 -17.92
C GLY A 27 -8.15 23.77 -16.64
N LEU A 28 -7.95 22.77 -15.78
CA LEU A 28 -8.57 22.64 -14.45
C LEU A 28 -7.74 23.31 -13.33
N ARG A 29 -6.65 24.01 -13.67
CA ARG A 29 -5.67 24.57 -12.71
C ARG A 29 -5.03 23.52 -11.80
N LEU A 30 -4.90 22.28 -12.30
CA LEU A 30 -4.23 21.18 -11.61
C LEU A 30 -2.85 20.94 -12.21
N THR A 31 -1.86 20.71 -11.34
CA THR A 31 -0.47 20.45 -11.74
C THR A 31 -0.08 19.03 -11.37
N VAL A 32 0.37 18.24 -12.36
CA VAL A 32 0.94 16.91 -12.12
C VAL A 32 2.39 17.05 -11.70
N HIS A 33 2.84 16.21 -10.77
CA HIS A 33 4.26 16.10 -10.42
C HIS A 33 5.06 15.49 -11.59
N SER A 34 5.44 16.34 -12.54
CA SER A 34 6.01 15.98 -13.85
C SER A 34 7.24 15.08 -13.79
N GLN A 35 8.05 15.19 -12.73
CA GLN A 35 9.25 14.36 -12.52
C GLN A 35 8.95 12.88 -12.23
N ARG A 36 7.74 12.53 -11.78
CA ARG A 36 7.37 11.15 -11.41
C ARG A 36 6.52 10.43 -12.45
N ALA A 37 5.85 11.18 -13.33
CA ALA A 37 4.95 10.65 -14.35
C ALA A 37 5.71 10.36 -15.66
N HIS A 38 6.63 9.40 -15.64
CA HIS A 38 7.37 8.96 -16.82
C HIS A 38 6.92 7.56 -17.24
N PRO A 39 6.74 7.30 -18.56
CA PRO A 39 6.53 5.95 -19.06
C PRO A 39 7.69 5.04 -18.65
N ARG A 40 7.36 3.86 -18.13
CA ARG A 40 8.34 2.87 -17.71
C ARG A 40 7.82 1.45 -17.95
N PRO A 41 8.69 0.47 -18.24
CA PRO A 41 8.28 -0.91 -18.41
C PRO A 41 7.59 -1.46 -17.15
N VAL A 42 6.49 -2.18 -17.33
CA VAL A 42 5.76 -2.84 -16.23
C VAL A 42 6.61 -3.90 -15.51
N ALA A 43 7.60 -4.48 -16.20
CA ALA A 43 8.55 -5.44 -15.65
C ALA A 43 9.41 -4.87 -14.50
N GLU A 44 9.60 -3.55 -14.44
CA GLU A 44 10.33 -2.91 -13.34
C GLU A 44 9.50 -2.73 -12.07
N GLY A 45 8.19 -3.00 -12.14
CA GLY A 45 7.26 -2.82 -11.03
C GLY A 45 6.76 -1.37 -10.90
N LEU A 46 5.44 -1.19 -10.90
CA LEU A 46 4.78 0.11 -10.77
C LEU A 46 4.33 0.35 -9.32
N PRO A 47 4.80 1.42 -8.65
CA PRO A 47 4.32 1.78 -7.32
C PRO A 47 2.87 2.31 -7.39
N PHE A 48 1.90 1.56 -6.88
CA PHE A 48 0.48 1.94 -6.91
C PHE A 48 -0.25 1.51 -5.63
N LEU A 49 -0.99 2.42 -4.98
CA LEU A 49 -1.86 2.16 -3.82
C LEU A 49 -1.23 1.36 -2.66
N GLY A 50 0.04 1.61 -2.39
CA GLY A 50 0.78 0.92 -1.31
C GLY A 50 1.47 -0.38 -1.73
N PHE A 51 1.32 -0.78 -2.99
CA PHE A 51 1.97 -1.94 -3.60
C PHE A 51 3.00 -1.52 -4.64
N THR A 52 3.85 -2.46 -5.01
CA THR A 52 4.57 -2.48 -6.28
C THR A 52 3.91 -3.56 -7.14
N VAL A 53 3.32 -3.15 -8.25
CA VAL A 53 2.53 -3.99 -9.16
C VAL A 53 3.42 -4.45 -10.31
N TYR A 54 3.49 -5.75 -10.52
CA TYR A 54 4.13 -6.41 -11.66
C TYR A 54 3.04 -7.04 -12.55
N PRO A 55 3.37 -7.48 -13.76
CA PRO A 55 2.41 -8.15 -14.65
C PRO A 55 1.80 -9.42 -14.04
N ASP A 56 2.59 -10.17 -13.29
CA ASP A 56 2.26 -11.49 -12.75
C ASP A 56 1.93 -11.48 -11.25
N HIS A 57 2.38 -10.47 -10.51
CA HIS A 57 2.29 -10.45 -9.04
C HIS A 57 2.27 -9.03 -8.46
N ARG A 58 1.95 -8.89 -7.18
CA ARG A 58 1.94 -7.60 -6.47
C ARG A 58 2.63 -7.71 -5.12
N ARG A 59 3.67 -6.91 -4.90
CA ARG A 59 4.40 -6.86 -3.62
C ARG A 59 3.92 -5.70 -2.78
N LEU A 60 3.76 -5.90 -1.47
CA LEU A 60 3.48 -4.79 -0.55
C LEU A 60 4.74 -3.95 -0.35
N LYS A 61 4.64 -2.62 -0.35
CA LYS A 61 5.79 -1.75 -0.08
C LYS A 61 6.30 -1.96 1.35
N ALA A 62 7.62 -2.12 1.51
CA ALA A 62 8.26 -2.34 2.82
C ALA A 62 7.85 -1.31 3.89
N LYS A 63 7.73 -0.03 3.51
CA LYS A 63 7.26 1.04 4.42
C LYS A 63 5.89 0.77 5.06
N LYS A 64 5.00 0.06 4.36
CA LYS A 64 3.66 -0.31 4.86
C LYS A 64 3.76 -1.42 5.90
N VAL A 65 4.68 -2.36 5.72
CA VAL A 65 4.99 -3.41 6.70
C VAL A 65 5.58 -2.80 7.97
N VAL A 66 6.63 -1.98 7.83
CA VAL A 66 7.30 -1.32 8.97
C VAL A 66 6.31 -0.49 9.77
N SER A 67 5.51 0.33 9.07
CA SER A 67 4.49 1.17 9.71
C SER A 67 3.43 0.34 10.45
N PHE A 68 3.00 -0.78 9.86
CA PHE A 68 2.06 -1.68 10.51
C PHE A 68 2.65 -2.35 11.75
N ARG A 69 3.87 -2.90 11.66
CA ARG A 69 4.56 -3.53 12.78
C ARG A 69 4.67 -2.60 13.97
N ARG A 70 5.16 -1.37 13.75
CA ARG A 70 5.26 -0.34 14.81
C ARG A 70 3.90 -0.09 15.48
N ARG A 71 2.86 0.13 14.67
CA ARG A 71 1.49 0.36 15.18
C ARG A 71 0.96 -0.85 15.94
N PHE A 72 1.22 -2.05 15.45
CA PHE A 72 0.73 -3.29 16.05
C PHE A 72 1.40 -3.55 17.40
N THR A 73 2.71 -3.34 17.52
CA THR A 73 3.43 -3.41 18.80
C THR A 73 2.86 -2.43 19.83
N GLN A 74 2.59 -1.19 19.43
CA GLN A 74 1.96 -0.20 20.32
C GLN A 74 0.57 -0.62 20.78
N ARG A 75 -0.24 -1.19 19.88
CA ARG A 75 -1.59 -1.69 20.19
C ARG A 75 -1.55 -2.91 21.11
N LEU A 76 -0.58 -3.80 20.94
CA LEU A 76 -0.37 -4.93 21.86
C LEU A 76 0.00 -4.45 23.26
N ALA A 77 0.88 -3.45 23.39
CA ALA A 77 1.22 -2.86 24.69
C ALA A 77 -0.01 -2.20 25.35
N ALA A 78 -0.81 -1.47 24.59
CA ALA A 78 -2.05 -0.88 25.09
C ALA A 78 -3.07 -1.94 25.54
N PHE A 79 -3.18 -3.04 24.80
CA PHE A 79 -4.03 -4.18 25.18
C PHE A 79 -3.54 -4.85 26.48
N ALA A 80 -2.23 -5.07 26.61
CA ALA A 80 -1.63 -5.61 27.83
C ALA A 80 -1.90 -4.70 29.05
N ALA A 81 -1.88 -3.38 28.84
CA ALA A 81 -2.19 -2.38 29.86
C ALA A 81 -3.69 -2.20 30.12
N GLY A 82 -4.58 -2.96 29.45
CA GLY A 82 -6.03 -2.84 29.61
C GLY A 82 -6.67 -1.57 29.00
N THR A 83 -5.89 -0.77 28.28
CA THR A 83 -6.34 0.51 27.67
C THR A 83 -6.87 0.35 26.24
N LEU A 84 -6.73 -0.85 25.67
CA LEU A 84 -7.30 -1.22 24.38
C LEU A 84 -8.13 -2.49 24.57
N THR A 85 -9.31 -2.55 23.95
CA THR A 85 -10.14 -3.76 23.96
C THR A 85 -9.61 -4.82 23.00
N ARG A 86 -10.02 -6.07 23.21
CA ARG A 86 -9.70 -7.17 22.29
C ARG A 86 -10.25 -6.90 20.89
N ASP A 87 -11.48 -6.42 20.79
CA ASP A 87 -12.11 -6.10 19.50
C ASP A 87 -11.36 -5.02 18.73
N ALA A 88 -10.84 -4.01 19.41
CA ALA A 88 -10.04 -2.95 18.78
C ALA A 88 -8.67 -3.46 18.30
N LEU A 89 -8.07 -4.42 19.02
CA LEU A 89 -6.86 -5.11 18.57
C LEU A 89 -7.16 -5.98 17.34
N ASP A 90 -8.22 -6.78 17.38
CA ASP A 90 -8.65 -7.63 16.27
C ASP A 90 -9.00 -6.81 15.02
N ALA A 91 -9.71 -5.69 15.18
CA ALA A 91 -10.02 -4.77 14.07
C ALA A 91 -8.74 -4.19 13.43
N THR A 92 -7.70 -3.93 14.23
CA THR A 92 -6.40 -3.46 13.72
C THR A 92 -5.76 -4.50 12.79
N VAL A 93 -5.79 -5.78 13.20
CA VAL A 93 -5.25 -6.90 12.43
C VAL A 93 -6.08 -7.14 11.18
N ARG A 94 -7.42 -7.26 11.32
CA ARG A 94 -8.35 -7.48 10.20
C ARG A 94 -8.25 -6.37 9.15
N GLY A 95 -8.19 -5.11 9.58
CA GLY A 95 -8.04 -3.97 8.67
C GLY A 95 -6.75 -4.03 7.85
N TRP A 96 -5.64 -4.47 8.46
CA TRP A 96 -4.40 -4.66 7.73
C TRP A 96 -4.46 -5.85 6.77
N ILE A 97 -4.97 -7.00 7.22
CA ILE A 97 -5.15 -8.19 6.36
C ILE A 97 -6.02 -7.86 5.14
N ASN A 98 -7.14 -7.16 5.34
CA ASN A 98 -8.05 -6.78 4.25
C ASN A 98 -7.40 -5.86 3.22
N HIS A 99 -6.44 -5.03 3.63
CA HIS A 99 -5.67 -4.23 2.69
C HIS A 99 -4.62 -5.08 1.96
N VAL A 100 -3.80 -5.84 2.69
CA VAL A 100 -2.61 -6.49 2.10
C VAL A 100 -2.94 -7.77 1.33
N ARG A 101 -4.10 -8.39 1.56
CA ARG A 101 -4.55 -9.59 0.84
C ARG A 101 -4.68 -9.41 -0.68
N TYR A 102 -4.74 -8.16 -1.16
CA TYR A 102 -4.79 -7.85 -2.60
C TYR A 102 -3.43 -7.90 -3.30
N GLY A 103 -2.39 -8.37 -2.62
CA GLY A 103 -1.12 -8.76 -3.22
C GLY A 103 -0.56 -10.05 -2.62
N ASP A 104 0.58 -10.48 -3.15
CA ASP A 104 1.27 -11.73 -2.81
C ASP A 104 1.96 -11.60 -1.45
N THR A 105 1.14 -11.70 -0.41
CA THR A 105 1.52 -11.38 0.96
C THR A 105 1.24 -12.52 1.92
N TRP A 106 0.97 -13.74 1.45
CA TRP A 106 0.70 -14.88 2.34
C TRP A 106 1.84 -15.09 3.36
N GLY A 107 3.05 -15.42 2.88
CA GLY A 107 4.21 -15.61 3.77
C GLY A 107 4.61 -14.34 4.55
N LEU A 108 4.33 -13.15 3.99
CA LEU A 108 4.55 -11.89 4.68
C LEU A 108 3.59 -11.72 5.88
N ARG A 109 2.31 -12.09 5.72
CA ARG A 109 1.32 -12.04 6.80
C ARG A 109 1.69 -13.01 7.91
N GLU A 110 2.11 -14.22 7.56
CA GLU A 110 2.61 -15.21 8.51
C GLU A 110 3.84 -14.69 9.26
N ALA A 111 4.84 -14.13 8.57
CA ALA A 111 6.03 -13.59 9.21
C ALA A 111 5.75 -12.37 10.11
N VAL A 112 4.73 -11.56 9.79
CA VAL A 112 4.38 -10.36 10.56
C VAL A 112 3.53 -10.70 11.78
N LEU A 113 2.58 -11.62 11.66
CA LEU A 113 1.59 -11.93 12.70
C LEU A 113 1.90 -13.21 13.48
N GLY A 114 2.54 -14.20 12.87
CA GLY A 114 2.79 -15.52 13.47
C GLY A 114 3.74 -15.51 14.66
N GLY A 115 4.62 -14.51 14.76
CA GLY A 115 5.49 -14.31 15.92
C GLY A 115 4.87 -13.47 17.04
N ALA A 116 3.62 -13.03 16.90
CA ALA A 116 3.00 -12.14 17.87
C ALA A 116 2.38 -12.93 19.03
N VAL A 117 2.95 -12.78 20.22
CA VAL A 117 2.32 -13.26 21.46
C VAL A 117 1.26 -12.25 21.88
N ILE A 118 0.01 -12.67 21.98
CA ILE A 118 -1.06 -11.84 22.53
C ILE A 118 -0.97 -11.96 24.05
N PRO A 119 -0.59 -10.89 24.78
CA PRO A 119 -0.53 -10.93 26.23
C PRO A 119 -1.95 -11.16 26.79
N PRO A 120 -2.09 -11.76 27.99
CA PRO A 120 -3.38 -11.80 28.66
C PRO A 120 -3.92 -10.38 28.81
N ALA A 121 -5.23 -10.20 28.61
CA ALA A 121 -5.86 -8.92 28.90
C ALA A 121 -5.56 -8.53 30.34
N GLY A 122 -5.15 -7.27 30.57
CA GLY A 122 -4.88 -6.77 31.92
C GLY A 122 -6.04 -7.09 32.85
N ARG A 123 -5.73 -7.70 34.01
CA ARG A 123 -6.67 -7.88 35.12
C ARG A 123 -7.09 -6.53 35.66
#